data_AF-A0A944LIV8-F1
#
_entry.id   AF-A0A944LIV8-F1
#
_cell.length_a   1.000
_cell.length_b   1.000
_cell.length_c   1.000
_cell.angle_alpha   90.00
_cell.angle_beta   90.00
_cell.angle_gamma   90.00
#
_symmetry.space_group_name_H-M   'P 1'
#
loop_
_entity.id
_entity.type
_entity.pdbx_description
1 polymer ?
#
loop_
_entity_poly.entity_id
_entity_poly.type
_entity_poly.pdbx_seq_one_letter_code
_entity_poly.pdbx_strand_id
1 'polypeptide(L)'
;MELVQELRRRFDGKLIVNSGFEGQQTTREQALQQIEAGHADAVVVGRALIANPDLVERWQGGHPENEPRPELFYSSVAEGYTDYPFRQLS
;
A
#
# COMPACT_ATOMS: atom_id res chain seq x y z
N MET A 1 -2.73 -1.44 17.67
CA MET A 1 -2.48 -2.88 17.42
C MET A 1 -3.39 -3.79 18.23
N GLU A 2 -3.72 -3.47 19.48
CA GLU A 2 -4.57 -4.31 20.36
C GLU A 2 -5.91 -4.72 19.71
N LEU A 3 -6.64 -3.76 19.11
CA LEU A 3 -7.91 -4.05 18.41
C LEU A 3 -7.74 -5.07 17.27
N VAL A 4 -6.71 -4.90 16.43
CA VAL A 4 -6.45 -5.80 15.28
C VAL A 4 -6.13 -7.21 15.76
N GLN A 5 -5.34 -7.33 16.83
CA GLN A 5 -5.00 -8.62 17.42
C GLN A 5 -6.21 -9.29 18.08
N GLU A 6 -7.10 -8.52 18.74
CA GLU A 6 -8.36 -9.05 19.26
C GLU A 6 -9.26 -9.58 18.14
N LEU A 7 -9.41 -8.80 17.06
CA LEU A 7 -10.17 -9.21 15.89
C LEU A 7 -9.57 -10.48 15.28
N ARG A 8 -8.25 -10.56 15.13
CA ARG A 8 -7.56 -11.75 14.62
C ARG A 8 -7.80 -12.99 15.49
N ARG A 9 -7.89 -12.84 16.82
CA ARG A 9 -8.21 -13.95 17.72
C ARG A 9 -9.66 -14.41 17.67
N ARG A 10 -10.59 -13.53 17.30
CA ARG A 10 -12.04 -13.82 17.29
C ARG A 10 -12.59 -14.17 15.91
N PHE A 11 -11.89 -13.79 14.85
CA PHE A 11 -12.33 -13.96 13.47
C PHE A 11 -11.51 -15.04 12.77
N ASP A 12 -12.16 -16.16 12.45
CA ASP A 12 -11.54 -17.31 11.78
C ASP A 12 -11.34 -17.12 10.27
N GLY A 13 -11.77 -15.98 9.72
CA GLY A 13 -11.62 -15.66 8.30
C GLY A 13 -10.32 -14.97 7.94
N LYS A 14 -10.18 -14.65 6.65
CA LYS A 14 -9.04 -13.87 6.15
C LYS A 14 -9.14 -12.42 6.59
N LEU A 15 -8.09 -11.92 7.24
CA LEU A 15 -8.02 -10.55 7.73
C LEU A 15 -7.10 -9.72 6.84
N ILE A 16 -7.65 -8.68 6.24
CA ILE A 16 -6.91 -7.70 5.44
C ILE A 16 -6.86 -6.39 6.24
N VAL A 17 -5.67 -5.87 6.48
CA VAL A 17 -5.48 -4.67 7.33
C VAL A 17 -4.96 -3.49 6.52
N ASN A 18 -5.37 -2.28 6.90
CA ASN A 18 -4.81 -1.04 6.40
C ASN A 18 -4.12 -0.31 7.55
N SER A 19 -2.97 0.30 7.30
CA SER A 19 -2.17 1.02 8.31
C SER A 19 -1.75 2.43 7.89
N GLY A 20 -1.95 2.81 6.63
CA GLY A 20 -1.54 4.11 6.06
C GLY A 20 -2.50 5.26 6.40
N PHE A 21 -2.71 5.53 7.69
CA PHE A 21 -3.57 6.60 8.18
C PHE A 21 -2.82 7.94 8.32
N GLU A 22 -3.55 9.03 8.52
CA GLU A 22 -2.98 10.37 8.85
C GLU A 22 -1.89 10.86 7.86
N GLY A 23 -2.09 10.59 6.57
CA GLY A 23 -1.15 10.98 5.52
C GLY A 23 0.06 10.05 5.36
N GLN A 24 0.26 9.08 6.26
CA GLN A 24 1.35 8.10 6.16
C GLN A 24 1.12 7.11 5.02
N GLN A 25 2.17 6.82 4.26
CA GLN A 25 2.16 5.73 3.27
C GLN A 25 2.45 4.39 3.96
N THR A 26 1.74 3.35 3.55
CA THR A 26 2.11 1.97 3.91
C THR A 26 3.32 1.58 3.07
N THR A 27 4.47 1.36 3.72
CA THR A 27 5.68 0.89 3.05
C THR A 27 5.68 -0.64 2.89
N ARG A 28 6.51 -1.16 1.98
CA ARG A 28 6.73 -2.61 1.83
C ARG A 28 7.16 -3.26 3.15
N GLU A 29 8.10 -2.63 3.86
CA GLU A 29 8.63 -3.14 5.13
C GLU A 29 7.52 -3.24 6.20
N GLN A 30 6.72 -2.19 6.35
CA GLN A 30 5.59 -2.20 7.28
C GLN A 30 4.56 -3.26 6.90
N ALA A 31 4.27 -3.42 5.61
CA ALA A 31 3.34 -4.44 5.14
C ALA A 31 3.84 -5.86 5.46
N LEU A 32 5.12 -6.14 5.20
CA LEU A 32 5.75 -7.42 5.53
C LEU A 32 5.71 -7.69 7.04
N GLN A 33 6.02 -6.69 7.87
CA GLN A 33 5.98 -6.83 9.32
C GLN A 33 4.59 -7.24 9.83
N GLN A 34 3.50 -6.72 9.24
CA GLN A 34 2.13 -7.12 9.63
C GLN A 34 1.84 -8.60 9.31
N ILE A 35 2.33 -9.09 8.18
CA ILE A 35 2.15 -10.48 7.75
C ILE A 35 3.02 -11.42 8.58
N GLU A 36 4.30 -11.10 8.74
CA GLU A 36 5.28 -11.90 9.49
C GLU A 36 4.91 -12.02 10.98
N ALA A 37 4.36 -10.95 11.57
CA ALA A 37 3.85 -10.97 12.94
C ALA A 37 2.49 -11.71 13.09
N GLY A 38 1.91 -12.22 12.00
CA GLY A 38 0.63 -12.93 12.01
C GLY A 38 -0.58 -12.04 12.30
N HIS A 39 -0.42 -10.72 12.20
CA HIS A 39 -1.50 -9.75 12.44
C HIS A 39 -2.50 -9.68 11.29
N ALA A 40 -2.11 -10.09 10.08
CA ALA A 40 -2.94 -10.03 8.89
C ALA A 40 -2.57 -11.12 7.87
N ASP A 41 -3.53 -11.52 7.04
CA ASP A 41 -3.29 -12.36 5.86
C ASP A 41 -2.88 -11.52 4.64
N ALA A 42 -3.28 -10.25 4.59
CA ALA A 42 -2.88 -9.31 3.55
C ALA A 42 -2.94 -7.85 4.05
N VAL A 43 -2.27 -6.94 3.34
CA VAL A 43 -2.20 -5.52 3.68
C VAL A 43 -2.75 -4.67 2.52
N VAL A 44 -3.62 -3.72 2.84
CA VAL A 44 -4.17 -2.75 1.89
C VAL A 44 -3.20 -1.60 1.73
N VAL A 45 -2.88 -1.26 0.48
CA VAL A 45 -1.97 -0.18 0.11
C VAL A 45 -2.69 0.80 -0.80
N GLY A 46 -2.79 2.07 -0.36
CA GLY A 46 -3.54 3.11 -1.07
C GLY A 46 -2.64 4.07 -1.85
N ARG A 47 -2.12 5.09 -1.15
CA ARG A 47 -1.35 6.21 -1.76
C ARG A 47 -0.18 5.76 -2.64
N ALA A 48 0.59 4.76 -2.20
CA ALA A 48 1.69 4.23 -3.00
C ALA A 48 1.19 3.60 -4.31
N LEU A 49 0.05 2.89 -4.28
CA LEU A 49 -0.52 2.26 -5.47
C LEU A 49 -1.11 3.29 -6.45
N ILE A 50 -1.64 4.43 -5.96
CA ILE A 50 -2.05 5.55 -6.82
C ILE A 50 -0.87 6.03 -7.68
N ALA A 51 0.30 6.20 -7.06
CA ALA A 51 1.49 6.72 -7.74
C ALA A 51 2.26 5.67 -8.56
N ASN A 52 2.03 4.39 -8.30
CA ASN A 52 2.80 3.29 -8.84
C ASN A 52 1.85 2.25 -9.43
N PRO A 53 1.50 2.35 -10.73
CA PRO A 53 0.63 1.37 -11.37
C PRO A 53 1.24 -0.05 -11.41
N ASP A 54 2.56 -0.15 -11.22
CA ASP A 54 3.39 -1.36 -11.16
C ASP A 54 4.02 -1.58 -9.77
N LEU A 55 3.32 -1.18 -8.69
CA LEU A 55 3.85 -1.25 -7.32
C LEU A 55 4.29 -2.66 -6.92
N VAL A 56 3.56 -3.70 -7.38
CA VAL A 56 3.87 -5.10 -7.04
C VAL A 56 5.23 -5.49 -7.59
N GLU A 57 5.50 -5.19 -8.86
CA GLU A 57 6.77 -5.46 -9.53
C GLU A 57 7.90 -4.67 -8.87
N ARG A 58 7.65 -3.40 -8.50
CA ARG A 58 8.64 -2.58 -7.79
C ARG A 58 9.01 -3.19 -6.45
N TRP A 59 8.02 -3.62 -5.67
CA TRP A 59 8.25 -4.25 -4.37
C TRP A 59 8.92 -5.62 -4.49
N GLN A 60 8.61 -6.40 -5.52
CA GLN A 60 9.27 -7.69 -5.75
C GLN A 60 10.74 -7.51 -6.13
N GLY A 61 11.05 -6.53 -6.99
CA GLY A 61 12.40 -6.26 -7.48
C GLY A 61 13.23 -5.28 -6.65
N GLY A 62 12.67 -4.72 -5.58
CA GLY A 62 13.33 -3.67 -4.78
C GLY A 62 13.61 -2.40 -5.58
N HIS A 63 12.73 -2.07 -6.53
CA HIS A 63 12.88 -0.89 -7.37
C HIS A 63 12.33 0.37 -6.68
N PRO A 64 12.84 1.57 -7.04
CA PRO A 64 12.32 2.82 -6.51
C PRO A 64 10.83 3.01 -6.82
N GLU A 65 10.10 3.61 -5.89
CA GLU A 65 8.71 4.01 -6.06
C GLU A 65 8.63 5.45 -6.62
N ASN A 66 7.59 5.74 -7.38
CA ASN A 66 7.18 7.10 -7.69
C ASN A 66 6.57 7.75 -6.44
N GLU A 67 6.80 9.04 -6.27
CA GLU A 67 6.19 9.83 -5.20
C GLU A 67 4.73 10.19 -5.55
N PRO A 68 3.77 9.99 -4.64
CA PRO A 68 2.41 10.48 -4.84
C PRO A 68 2.35 12.00 -4.93
N ARG A 69 1.35 12.50 -5.66
CA ARG A 69 0.99 13.93 -5.75
C ARG A 69 -0.37 14.17 -5.08
N PRO A 70 -0.44 14.36 -3.75
CA PRO A 70 -1.68 14.45 -2.99
C PRO A 70 -2.63 15.56 -3.45
N GLU A 71 -2.06 16.66 -3.95
CA GLU A 71 -2.79 17.80 -4.52
C GLU A 71 -3.64 17.43 -5.75
N LEU A 72 -3.38 16.28 -6.38
CA LEU A 72 -4.12 15.79 -7.54
C LEU A 72 -5.06 14.61 -7.23
N PHE A 73 -5.08 14.08 -6.01
CA PHE A 73 -5.89 12.90 -5.66
C PHE A 73 -7.39 13.11 -5.91
N TYR A 74 -7.86 14.34 -5.76
CA TYR A 74 -9.26 14.72 -5.98
C TYR A 74 -9.32 15.84 -7.01
N SER A 75 -8.84 15.55 -8.21
CA SER A 75 -8.92 16.45 -9.35
C SER A 75 -9.88 15.92 -10.43
N SER A 76 -10.29 16.78 -11.35
CA SER A 76 -11.09 16.42 -12.52
C SER A 76 -10.25 16.26 -13.79
N VAL A 77 -8.92 16.25 -13.66
CA VAL A 77 -7.97 16.12 -14.77
C VAL A 77 -7.29 14.75 -14.75
N ALA A 78 -6.72 14.34 -15.88
CA ALA A 78 -6.01 13.06 -16.00
C ALA A 78 -4.63 13.06 -15.30
N GLU A 79 -4.05 14.25 -15.10
CA GLU A 79 -2.78 14.42 -14.40
C GLU A 79 -2.90 13.98 -12.94
N GLY A 80 -1.96 13.15 -12.49
CA GLY A 80 -2.00 12.55 -11.15
C GLY A 80 -2.97 11.36 -11.02
N TYR A 81 -3.53 10.89 -12.13
CA TYR A 81 -4.43 9.73 -12.16
C TYR A 81 -3.90 8.62 -13.09
N THR A 82 -3.69 8.92 -14.37
CA THR A 82 -3.29 7.91 -15.38
C THR A 82 -1.88 8.11 -15.94
N ASP A 83 -1.18 9.16 -15.53
CA ASP A 83 0.09 9.60 -16.10
C ASP A 83 1.31 9.27 -15.22
N TYR A 84 1.14 8.55 -14.12
CA TYR A 84 2.27 8.00 -13.38
C TYR A 84 3.05 7.01 -14.25
N PRO A 85 4.38 7.17 -14.38
CA PRO A 85 5.17 6.31 -15.25
C PRO A 85 5.29 4.91 -14.66
N PHE A 86 5.13 3.91 -15.52
CA PHE A 86 5.61 2.55 -15.26
C PHE A 86 7.14 2.55 -15.19
N ARG A 87 7.71 1.60 -14.43
CA ARG A 87 9.15 1.35 -14.48
C ARG A 87 9.56 0.95 -15.89
N GLN A 88 10.68 1.49 -16.35
CA GLN A 88 11.31 1.02 -17.59
C GLN A 88 11.98 -0.33 -17.35
N LEU A 89 11.65 -1.32 -18.18
CA LEU A 89 12.36 -2.58 -18.22
C LEU A 89 13.73 -2.32 -18.87
N SER A 90 14.80 -2.59 -18.13
CA SER A 90 16.19 -2.59 -18.63
C SER A 90 16.49 -3.88 -19.38
#